data_AF-A0A7W6VSX4-F1
#
_entry.id   AF-A0A7W6VSX4-F1
#
_cell.length_a   1.000
_cell.length_b   1.000
_cell.length_c   1.000
_cell.angle_alpha   90.00
_cell.angle_beta   90.00
_cell.angle_gamma   90.00
#
_symmetry.space_group_name_H-M   'P 1'
#
loop_
_entity.id
_entity.type
_entity.pdbx_description
1 polymer ?
#
loop_
_entity_poly.entity_id
_entity_poly.type
_entity_poly.pdbx_seq_one_letter_code
_entity_poly.pdbx_strand_id
1 'polypeptide(L)' 'MADEWPGVLLHPDFDPDFTGIIEEGMVLNVESLIAEAGSESIKLETQALVTATGAERLDSFPWEEI' A
#
# COMPACT_ATOMS: atom_id res chain seq x y z
N MET A 1 -4.44 17.05 -1.52
CA MET A 1 -4.21 16.05 -2.58
C MET A 1 -5.16 14.89 -2.36
N ALA A 2 -5.21 13.93 -3.27
CA ALA A 2 -6.09 12.75 -3.26
C ALA A 2 -5.30 11.52 -3.73
N ASP A 3 -5.93 10.36 -3.82
CA ASP A 3 -5.32 9.15 -4.38
C ASP A 3 -4.97 9.37 -5.87
N GLU A 4 -3.82 8.84 -6.28
CA GLU A 4 -3.26 9.02 -7.61
C GLU A 4 -2.86 7.67 -8.23
N TRP A 5 -2.62 7.68 -9.54
CA TRP A 5 -2.07 6.51 -10.24
C TRP A 5 -0.63 6.23 -9.75
N PRO A 6 -0.20 4.96 -9.61
CA PRO A 6 -0.87 3.72 -10.01
C PRO A 6 -1.72 3.05 -8.92
N GLY A 7 -2.69 2.24 -9.34
CA GLY A 7 -3.27 1.20 -8.50
C GLY A 7 -2.50 -0.11 -8.66
N VAL A 8 -2.10 -0.74 -7.55
CA VAL A 8 -1.46 -2.08 -7.56
C VAL A 8 -2.48 -3.11 -7.11
N LEU A 9 -3.08 -3.81 -8.07
CA LEU A 9 -4.20 -4.71 -7.81
C LEU A 9 -3.75 -6.04 -7.22
N LEU A 10 -4.60 -6.63 -6.37
CA LEU A 10 -4.40 -7.98 -5.84
C LEU A 10 -4.48 -9.01 -6.96
N HIS A 11 -3.86 -10.18 -6.74
CA HIS A 11 -3.84 -11.26 -7.74
C HIS A 11 -5.22 -11.65 -8.31
N PRO A 12 -6.31 -11.75 -7.50
CA PRO A 12 -7.64 -12.06 -8.03
C PRO A 12 -8.22 -10.98 -8.95
N ASP A 13 -7.84 -9.73 -8.74
CA ASP A 13 -8.33 -8.55 -9.45
C ASP A 13 -7.32 -8.04 -10.48
N PHE A 14 -6.28 -8.83 -10.79
CA PHE A 14 -5.19 -8.42 -11.67
C PHE A 14 -5.70 -8.00 -13.05
N ASP A 15 -5.27 -6.82 -13.48
CA ASP A 15 -5.58 -6.24 -14.79
C ASP A 15 -4.26 -5.80 -15.47
N PRO A 16 -3.94 -6.30 -16.68
CA PRO A 16 -2.73 -5.89 -17.40
C PRO A 16 -2.69 -4.40 -17.75
N ASP A 17 -3.83 -3.70 -17.79
CA ASP A 17 -3.87 -2.25 -18.04
C ASP A 17 -3.32 -1.43 -16.85
N PHE A 18 -3.16 -2.07 -15.68
CA PHE A 18 -2.53 -1.50 -14.48
C PHE A 18 -1.04 -1.88 -14.35
N THR A 19 -0.39 -2.25 -15.46
CA THR A 19 1.05 -2.52 -15.49
C THR A 19 1.88 -1.24 -15.56
N GLY A 20 3.10 -1.27 -15.01
CA GLY A 20 4.01 -0.13 -14.98
C GLY A 20 5.32 -0.45 -14.27
N ILE A 21 6.14 0.59 -14.07
CA ILE A 21 7.39 0.52 -13.32
C ILE A 21 7.28 1.49 -12.14
N ILE A 22 7.64 1.01 -10.95
CA ILE A 22 7.76 1.86 -9.76
C ILE A 22 9.13 2.54 -9.82
N GLU A 23 9.14 3.88 -9.80
CA GLU A 23 10.34 4.70 -9.96
C GLU A 23 10.63 5.55 -8.71
N GLU A 24 11.88 6.00 -8.57
CA GLU A 24 12.30 6.89 -7.49
C GLU A 24 11.45 8.19 -7.47
N GLY A 25 11.06 8.64 -6.28
CA GLY A 25 10.23 9.82 -6.06
C GLY A 25 8.73 9.53 -6.06
N MET A 26 8.29 8.34 -6.48
CA MET A 26 6.90 7.91 -6.29
C MET A 26 6.59 7.71 -4.82
N VAL A 27 5.33 7.95 -4.45
CA VAL A 27 4.80 7.66 -3.12
C VAL A 27 3.62 6.72 -3.28
N LEU A 28 3.65 5.61 -2.54
CA LEU A 28 2.63 4.58 -2.61
C LEU A 28 2.03 4.34 -1.23
N ASN A 29 0.71 4.19 -1.17
CA ASN A 29 0.04 3.68 0.00
C ASN A 29 0.08 2.14 -0.05
N VAL A 30 0.58 1.52 1.01
CA VAL A 30 0.67 0.07 1.16
C VAL A 30 -0.41 -0.37 2.14
N GLU A 31 -1.37 -1.12 1.64
CA GLU A 31 -2.62 -1.41 2.35
C GLU A 31 -2.75 -2.90 2.73
N SER A 32 -3.35 -3.15 3.89
CA SER A 32 -3.70 -4.48 4.38
C SER A 32 -5.05 -4.45 5.08
N LEU A 33 -6.05 -5.12 4.51
CA LEU A 33 -7.34 -5.38 5.13
C LEU A 33 -7.48 -6.88 5.36
N ILE A 34 -7.55 -7.31 6.63
CA ILE A 34 -7.57 -8.73 7.00
C ILE A 34 -8.74 -9.01 7.94
N ALA A 35 -9.48 -10.07 7.66
CA ALA A 35 -10.58 -10.56 8.49
C ALA A 35 -10.86 -12.05 8.20
N GLU A 36 -11.48 -12.73 9.16
CA GLU A 36 -12.21 -13.97 8.89
C GLU A 36 -13.63 -13.66 8.39
N ALA A 37 -14.28 -14.64 7.80
CA ALA A 37 -15.65 -14.48 7.34
C ALA A 37 -16.59 -14.23 8.53
N GLY A 38 -17.22 -13.05 8.55
CA GLY A 38 -18.17 -12.66 9.60
C GLY A 38 -17.53 -12.14 10.89
N SER A 39 -16.21 -11.87 10.90
CA SER A 39 -15.52 -11.23 12.02
C SER A 39 -15.34 -9.72 11.80
N GLU A 40 -14.85 -9.03 12.84
CA GLU A 40 -14.26 -7.70 12.68
C GLU A 40 -13.00 -7.78 11.79
N SER A 41 -12.73 -6.69 11.08
CA SER A 41 -11.57 -6.55 10.19
C SER A 41 -10.53 -5.61 10.78
N ILE A 42 -9.26 -5.93 10.59
CA ILE A 42 -8.15 -5.02 10.86
C ILE A 42 -7.70 -4.39 9.54
N LYS A 43 -7.67 -3.06 9.50
CA LYS A 43 -7.14 -2.26 8.40
C LYS A 43 -5.87 -1.56 8.85
N LEU A 44 -4.77 -1.85 8.17
CA LEU A 44 -3.52 -1.10 8.29
C LEU A 44 -3.16 -0.52 6.94
N GLU A 45 -2.55 0.66 6.97
CA GLU A 45 -2.10 1.38 5.80
C GLU A 45 -0.90 2.27 6.17
N THR A 46 0.10 2.30 5.30
CA THR A 46 1.30 3.12 5.47
C THR A 46 1.69 3.78 4.16
N GLN A 47 2.17 5.02 4.23
CA GLN A 47 2.62 5.74 3.05
C GLN A 47 4.13 5.58 2.91
N ALA A 48 4.60 5.13 1.75
CA ALA A 48 6.01 4.84 1.50
C ALA A 48 6.55 5.64 0.31
N LEU A 49 7.64 6.38 0.53
CA LEU A 49 8.43 7.02 -0.52
C LEU A 49 9.36 5.99 -1.15
N VAL A 50 9.36 5.93 -2.47
CA VAL A 50 10.34 5.17 -3.23
C VAL A 50 11.61 6.00 -3.41
N THR A 51 12.73 5.47 -2.94
CA THR A 51 14.07 6.06 -3.05
C THR A 51 14.95 5.23 -3.99
N ALA A 52 16.11 5.76 -4.39
CA ALA A 52 17.11 5.00 -5.16
C ALA A 52 17.53 3.66 -4.51
N THR A 53 17.37 3.50 -3.21
CA THR A 53 17.83 2.31 -2.45
C THR A 53 16.71 1.45 -1.88
N GLY A 54 15.44 1.80 -2.11
CA GLY A 54 14.29 1.06 -1.59
C GLY A 54 13.16 1.99 -1.11
N ALA A 55 12.23 1.43 -0.34
CA ALA A 55 11.09 2.19 0.20
C ALA A 55 11.39 2.74 1.60
N GLU A 56 11.00 3.99 1.84
CA GLU A 56 11.05 4.67 3.14
C GLU A 56 9.63 4.97 3.62
N ARG A 57 9.26 4.48 4.80
CA ARG A 57 7.96 4.77 5.42
C ARG A 57 7.92 6.22 5.90
N LEU A 58 6.86 6.93 5.54
CA LEU A 58 6.67 8.36 5.84
C LEU A 58 5.86 8.62 7.11
N ASP A 59 5.00 7.68 7.52
CA ASP A 59 4.22 7.83 8.74
C ASP A 59 4.96 7.28 9.97
N SER A 60 4.71 7.89 11.13
CA SER A 60 5.32 7.52 12.41
C SER A 60 4.32 6.98 13.42
N PHE A 61 3.07 6.72 13.01
CA PHE A 61 2.05 6.23 13.93
C PHE A 61 2.42 4.79 14.34
N PRO A 62 2.49 4.51 15.66
CA PRO A 62 2.90 3.20 16.13
C PRO A 62 1.84 2.16 15.78
N TRP A 63 2.28 0.93 15.59
CA TRP A 63 1.37 -0.20 15.50
C TRP A 63 1.01 -0.62 16.92
N GLU A 64 -0.15 -1.24 17.10
CA GLU A 64 -0.50 -1.80 18.40
C GLU A 64 0.51 -2.89 18.79
N GLU A 65 0.94 -2.86 20.04
CA GLU A 65 1.77 -3.91 20.62
C GLU A 65 0.92 -5.11 21.04
N ILE A 66 1.55 -6.30 21.10
CA ILE A 66 0.91 -7.56 21.53
C ILE A 66 0.89 -7.66 23.06
#